data_AF-A0A6I5CLQ3-F1
#
_entry.id   AF-A0A6I5CLQ3-F1
#
_cell.length_a   1.000
_cell.length_b   1.000
_cell.length_c   1.000
_cell.angle_alpha   90.00
_cell.angle_beta   90.00
_cell.angle_gamma   90.00
#
_symmetry.space_group_name_H-M   'P 1'
#
loop_
_entity.id
_entity.type
_entity.pdbx_description
1 polymer ?
#
loop_
_entity_poly.entity_id
_entity_poly.type
_entity_poly.pdbx_seq_one_letter_code
_entity_poly.pdbx_strand_id
1 'polypeptide(L)' 'MICFDCQELDVTTVAVAVCRMCGAGICRSHGRPAPQTPHDLTGAGLATKPRAARRTACRICLAAERSG' A
#
# COMPACT_ATOMS: atom_id res chain seq x y z
N MET A 1 -10.82 -12.24 1.05
CA MET A 1 -10.97 -10.85 1.52
C MET A 1 -11.52 -9.98 0.38
N ILE A 2 -12.33 -8.98 0.71
CA ILE A 2 -12.96 -8.05 -0.25
C ILE A 2 -12.25 -6.69 -0.24
N CYS A 3 -12.38 -5.93 -1.33
CA CYS A 3 -11.84 -4.58 -1.42
C CYS A 3 -12.64 -3.62 -0.56
N PHE A 4 -11.97 -2.94 0.37
CA PHE A 4 -12.56 -1.96 1.27
C PHE A 4 -13.23 -0.81 0.48
N ASP A 5 -12.49 -0.15 -0.40
CA ASP A 5 -12.98 0.99 -1.18
C ASP A 5 -14.14 0.61 -2.13
N CYS A 6 -14.21 -0.64 -2.62
CA CYS A 6 -15.35 -1.08 -3.44
C CYS A 6 -16.59 -1.34 -2.58
N GLN A 7 -16.41 -1.86 -1.37
CA GLN A 7 -17.50 -2.12 -0.44
C GLN A 7 -18.18 -0.84 0.03
N GLU A 8 -17.44 0.26 0.19
CA GLU A 8 -18.04 1.58 0.46
C GLU A 8 -19.00 2.06 -0.64
N LEU A 9 -18.86 1.50 -1.85
CA LEU A 9 -19.75 1.76 -2.99
C LEU A 9 -20.80 0.66 -3.20
N ASP A 10 -20.98 -0.24 -2.21
CA ASP A 10 -21.83 -1.43 -2.27
C ASP A 10 -21.44 -2.42 -3.41
N VAL A 11 -20.18 -2.35 -3.87
CA VAL A 11 -19.64 -3.22 -4.91
C VAL A 11 -18.75 -4.29 -4.28
N THR A 12 -19.07 -5.56 -4.54
CA THR A 12 -18.23 -6.67 -4.08
C THR A 12 -17.13 -6.97 -5.10
N THR A 13 -15.90 -6.60 -4.78
CA THR A 13 -14.71 -6.93 -5.58
C THR A 13 -13.68 -7.66 -4.74
N VAL A 14 -13.05 -8.70 -5.31
CA VAL A 14 -11.97 -9.45 -4.64
C VAL A 14 -10.77 -8.53 -4.39
N ALA A 15 -10.31 -8.47 -3.14
CA ALA A 15 -9.04 -7.84 -2.84
C ALA A 15 -7.88 -8.79 -3.19
N VAL A 16 -6.87 -8.24 -3.87
CA VAL A 16 -5.69 -8.98 -4.34
C VAL A 16 -4.41 -8.57 -3.61
N ALA A 17 -4.50 -7.56 -2.75
CA ALA A 17 -3.42 -7.06 -1.92
C ALA A 17 -3.97 -6.44 -0.62
N VAL A 18 -3.06 -6.23 0.33
CA VAL A 18 -3.30 -5.49 1.57
C VAL A 18 -2.53 -4.18 1.49
N CYS A 19 -3.17 -3.07 1.83
CA CYS A 19 -2.51 -1.77 1.95
C CYS A 19 -1.46 -1.83 3.07
N ARG A 20 -0.20 -1.56 2.75
CA ARG A 20 0.90 -1.56 3.73
C ARG A 20 0.80 -0.50 4.83
N MET A 21 -0.05 0.52 4.64
CA MET A 21 -0.12 1.69 5.53
C MET A 21 -1.30 1.55 6.51
N CYS A 22 -2.50 1.24 6.01
CA CYS A 22 -3.71 1.14 6.84
C CYS A 22 -4.24 -0.29 7.01
N GLY A 23 -3.68 -1.29 6.33
CA GLY A 23 -4.15 -2.68 6.42
C GLY A 23 -5.40 -3.01 5.60
N ALA A 24 -5.98 -2.05 4.89
CA ALA A 24 -7.18 -2.27 4.08
C ALA A 24 -6.96 -3.29 2.95
N GLY A 25 -7.96 -4.13 2.70
CA GLY A 25 -7.97 -4.98 1.51
C GLY A 25 -8.26 -4.17 0.25
N ILE A 26 -7.45 -4.34 -0.80
CA ILE A 26 -7.54 -3.54 -2.02
C ILE A 26 -7.50 -4.41 -3.28
N CYS A 27 -8.38 -4.11 -4.22
CA CYS A 27 -8.37 -4.70 -5.56
C CYS A 27 -7.35 -4.02 -6.48
N ARG A 28 -7.20 -4.52 -7.71
CA ARG A 28 -6.22 -3.99 -8.69
C ARG A 28 -6.46 -2.54 -9.07
N SER A 29 -7.69 -2.06 -9.04
CA SER A 29 -8.00 -0.65 -9.34
C SER A 29 -7.61 0.25 -8.17
N HIS A 30 -7.99 -0.11 -6.94
CA HIS A 30 -7.76 0.69 -5.74
C HIS A 30 -6.33 0.59 -5.16
N GLY A 31 -5.58 -0.44 -5.55
CA GLY A 31 -4.18 -0.57 -5.23
C GLY A 31 -3.24 0.10 -6.22
N ARG A 32 -2.17 0.70 -5.70
CA ARG A 32 -1.02 1.14 -6.48
C ARG A 32 0.25 0.54 -5.90
N PRO A 33 1.19 0.10 -6.76
CA PRO A 33 2.52 -0.22 -6.28
C PRO A 33 3.10 1.05 -5.65
N ALA A 34 3.55 0.94 -4.41
CA ALA A 34 4.27 2.00 -3.73
C ALA A 34 5.77 1.69 -3.89
N PRO A 35 6.46 2.28 -4.89
CA PRO A 35 7.90 2.21 -4.91
C PRO A 35 8.41 2.90 -3.64
N GLN A 36 9.07 2.15 -2.77
CA GLN A 36 9.91 2.77 -1.77
C GLN A 36 11.10 3.33 -2.55
N THR A 37 11.16 4.63 -2.79
CA THR A 37 12.46 5.29 -2.69
C THR A 37 12.87 5.14 -1.24
N PRO A 38 13.89 4.34 -0.91
CA PRO A 38 14.37 4.22 0.45
C PRO A 38 15.01 5.57 0.80
N HIS A 39 14.21 6.50 1.32
CA HIS A 39 14.77 7.50 2.22
C HIS A 39 14.95 6.79 3.56
N ASP A 40 16.05 6.05 3.63
CA ASP A 40 16.62 5.60 4.89
C ASP A 40 17.12 6.86 5.59
N LEU A 41 16.33 7.34 6.57
CA LEU A 41 16.83 8.30 7.53
C LEU A 41 17.87 7.56 8.36
N THR A 42 19.13 7.88 8.09
CA THR A 42 20.33 7.61 8.90
C THR A 42 19.99 7.36 10.36
N GLY A 43 19.97 6.09 10.77
CA GLY A 43 19.66 5.71 12.15
C GLY A 43 19.71 4.20 12.38
N ALA A 44 20.93 3.68 12.52
CA ALA A 44 21.27 2.35 13.06
C ALA A 44 20.72 1.11 12.31
N GLY A 45 21.60 0.49 11.52
CA GLY A 45 21.54 -0.94 11.18
C GLY A 45 20.82 -1.25 9.87
N LEU A 46 21.61 -1.43 8.81
CA LEU A 46 21.15 -1.81 7.47
C LEU A 46 20.46 -3.19 7.51
N ALA A 47 19.15 -3.23 7.75
CA ALA A 47 18.33 -4.43 7.63
C ALA A 47 17.73 -4.56 6.22
N THR A 48 18.52 -4.31 5.17
CA THR A 48 18.04 -4.44 3.80
C THR A 48 18.19 -5.89 3.33
N LYS A 49 17.11 -6.68 3.41
CA LYS A 49 17.04 -7.93 2.65
C LYS A 49 17.18 -7.60 1.16
N PRO A 50 18.03 -8.31 0.38
CA PRO A 50 18.41 -7.94 -0.99
C PRO A 50 17.28 -8.03 -2.02
N ARG A 51 16.08 -8.46 -1.63
CA ARG A 51 14.92 -8.57 -2.52
C ARG A 51 13.84 -7.60 -2.06
N ALA A 52 13.62 -6.55 -2.85
CA ALA A 52 12.52 -5.62 -2.62
C ALA A 52 11.20 -6.39 -2.59
N ALA A 53 10.54 -6.40 -1.41
CA ALA A 53 9.19 -6.90 -1.31
C ALA A 53 8.27 -5.95 -2.10
N ARG A 54 7.41 -6.50 -2.98
CA ARG A 54 6.41 -5.68 -3.68
C ARG A 54 5.45 -5.13 -2.63
N ARG A 55 5.43 -3.81 -2.49
CA ARG A 55 4.56 -3.10 -1.56
C ARG A 55 3.43 -2.43 -2.34
N THR A 56 2.21 -2.54 -1.82
CA THR A 56 1.01 -1.94 -2.39
C THR A 56 0.38 -1.03 -1.35
N ALA A 57 -0.08 0.15 -1.76
CA ALA A 57 -0.80 1.09 -0.93
C ALA A 57 -2.14 1.47 -1.60
N CYS A 58 -3.15 1.80 -0.80
CA CYS A 58 -4.40 2.35 -1.31
C CYS A 58 -4.18 3.81 -1.77
N ARG A 59 -5.06 4.30 -2.63
CA ARG A 59 -4.95 5.66 -3.19
C ARG A 59 -5.05 6.75 -2.13
N ILE A 60 -5.84 6.53 -1.08
CA ILE A 60 -6.03 7.47 0.02
C ILE A 60 -4.70 7.66 0.77
N CYS A 61 -4.07 6.56 1.18
CA CYS A 61 -2.77 6.58 1.83
C CYS A 61 -1.68 7.22 0.96
N LEU A 62 -1.66 6.92 -0.35
CA LEU A 62 -0.70 7.55 -1.26
C LEU A 62 -0.95 9.05 -1.47
N ALA A 63 -2.20 9.49 -1.45
CA ALA A 63 -2.52 10.91 -1.50
C ALA A 63 -2.03 11.62 -0.23
N ALA A 64 -2.23 11.01 0.94
CA ALA A 64 -1.76 11.53 2.22
C ALA A 64 -0.22 11.64 2.28
N GLU A 65 0.52 10.64 1.78
CA GLU A 65 2.00 10.70 1.71
C GLU A 65 2.52 11.82 0.79
N ARG A 66 1.73 12.25 -0.21
CA ARG A 66 2.13 13.31 -1.15
C ARG A 66 1.74 14.71 -0.70
N SER A 67 0.88 14.83 0.31
CA SER A 67 0.39 16.10 0.85
C SER A 67 1.15 16.59 2.09
N GLY A 68 2.06 15.78 2.63
CA GLY A 68 2.99 16.16 3.71
C GLY A 68 4.35 16.53 3.15
#